data_AF-A0A8K1FAD2-F1
#
_entry.id   AF-A0A8K1FAD2-F1
#
_cell.length_a   1.000
_cell.length_b   1.000
_cell.length_c   1.000
_cell.angle_alpha   90.00
_cell.angle_beta   90.00
_cell.angle_gamma   90.00
#
_symmetry.space_group_name_H-M   'P 1'
#
loop_
_entity.id
_entity.type
_entity.pdbx_description
1 polymer ?
#
loop_
_entity_poly.entity_id
_entity_poly.type
_entity_poly.pdbx_seq_one_letter_code
_entity_poly.pdbx_strand_id
1 'polypeptide(L)'
;MVTISNMTMIPKGVRMRNSPFITVIFCGTNLTRLPDDLGQAWDHAFTFFFELSPGLKELPASVSEWQVSALSLSSNGIEFIPKGTRFGDSVSALSLGFNPVRSIPSSIMELPSLTFIDARGTDISELPAPTSIGQGSSSGGDGGMTPPKVVEAAGSPMCERMLQPPAPGESGGGSEPQTIVNCEDPLTVRTWYPLSQSFKYFAMTSE
;
A
#
# COMPACT_ATOMS: atom_id res chain seq x y z
N MET A 1 -4.68 -19.25 -2.57
CA MET A 1 -3.26 -18.85 -2.71
C MET A 1 -2.75 -19.43 -4.01
N VAL A 2 -2.19 -18.58 -4.88
CA VAL A 2 -1.50 -18.95 -6.11
C VAL A 2 -0.06 -18.48 -5.97
N THR A 3 0.90 -19.39 -6.06
CA THR A 3 2.32 -19.07 -5.97
C THR A 3 3.10 -19.67 -7.11
N ILE A 4 4.09 -18.94 -7.63
CA ILE A 4 5.09 -19.46 -8.58
C ILE A 4 4.39 -20.08 -9.78
N SER A 5 3.76 -19.25 -10.60
CA SER A 5 2.92 -19.70 -11.71
C SER A 5 3.06 -18.81 -12.94
N ASN A 6 3.15 -19.43 -14.13
CA ASN A 6 3.16 -18.70 -15.39
C ASN A 6 1.73 -18.27 -15.76
N MET A 7 1.25 -17.23 -15.09
CA MET A 7 -0.09 -16.68 -15.26
C MET A 7 0.01 -15.19 -15.53
N THR A 8 -0.33 -14.77 -16.75
CA THR A 8 -0.28 -13.35 -17.16
C THR A 8 -1.53 -12.55 -16.81
N MET A 9 -2.62 -13.26 -16.47
CA MET A 9 -3.89 -12.69 -16.03
C MET A 9 -4.65 -13.66 -15.13
N ILE A 10 -5.40 -13.12 -14.16
CA ILE A 10 -6.31 -13.89 -13.31
C ILE A 10 -7.52 -14.39 -14.14
N PRO A 11 -7.73 -15.72 -14.28
CA PRO A 11 -8.82 -16.27 -15.07
C PRO A 11 -10.20 -15.82 -14.57
N LYS A 12 -11.16 -15.64 -15.48
CA LYS A 12 -12.54 -15.29 -15.07
C LYS A 12 -13.16 -16.32 -14.13
N GLY A 13 -12.86 -17.61 -14.34
CA GLY A 13 -13.44 -18.71 -13.57
C GLY A 13 -13.08 -18.71 -12.07
N VAL A 14 -11.96 -18.09 -11.67
CA VAL A 14 -11.58 -17.99 -10.25
C VAL A 14 -12.14 -16.73 -9.57
N ARG A 15 -12.78 -15.84 -10.34
CA ARG A 15 -13.37 -14.57 -9.90
C ARG A 15 -14.88 -14.72 -9.76
N MET A 16 -15.29 -15.47 -8.75
CA MET A 16 -16.70 -15.76 -8.48
C MET A 16 -17.21 -14.93 -7.30
N ARG A 17 -18.39 -14.29 -7.46
CA ARG A 17 -19.07 -13.58 -6.37
C ARG A 17 -19.41 -14.52 -5.20
N ASN A 18 -19.53 -13.96 -4.00
CA ASN A 18 -19.74 -14.70 -2.74
C ASN A 18 -18.62 -15.70 -2.41
N SER A 19 -17.40 -15.39 -2.83
CA SER A 19 -16.27 -16.23 -2.46
C SER A 19 -16.03 -16.17 -0.95
N PRO A 20 -15.78 -17.30 -0.26
CA PRO A 20 -15.47 -17.29 1.18
C PRO A 20 -14.06 -16.79 1.50
N PHE A 21 -13.31 -16.27 0.52
CA PHE A 21 -11.92 -15.89 0.70
C PHE A 21 -11.82 -14.63 1.55
N ILE A 22 -11.27 -14.78 2.76
CA ILE A 22 -10.85 -13.66 3.60
C ILE A 22 -9.51 -13.09 3.11
N THR A 23 -8.65 -13.94 2.56
CA THR A 23 -7.33 -13.55 2.08
C THR A 23 -7.09 -14.10 0.69
N VAL A 24 -6.72 -13.22 -0.24
CA VAL A 24 -6.34 -13.58 -1.60
C VAL A 24 -4.86 -13.29 -1.79
N ILE A 25 -4.12 -14.31 -2.26
CA ILE A 25 -2.67 -14.25 -2.43
C ILE A 25 -2.31 -14.73 -3.83
N PHE A 26 -1.64 -13.88 -4.59
CA PHE A 26 -0.94 -14.15 -5.83
C PHE A 26 0.50 -13.67 -5.64
N CYS A 27 1.46 -14.59 -5.64
CA CYS A 27 2.85 -14.27 -5.37
C CYS A 27 3.78 -15.01 -6.36
N GLY A 28 4.74 -14.31 -6.95
CA GLY A 28 5.67 -14.94 -7.89
C GLY A 28 4.95 -15.35 -9.18
N THR A 29 4.21 -14.43 -9.78
CA THR A 29 3.46 -14.71 -11.02
C THR A 29 3.97 -13.85 -12.17
N ASN A 30 3.47 -14.07 -13.38
CA ASN A 30 3.76 -13.22 -14.53
C ASN A 30 2.62 -12.24 -14.83
N LEU A 31 1.82 -11.88 -13.81
CA LEU A 31 0.68 -10.98 -13.98
C LEU A 31 1.15 -9.67 -14.59
N THR A 32 0.44 -9.23 -15.62
CA THR A 32 0.67 -7.94 -16.29
C THR A 32 -0.38 -6.90 -15.95
N ARG A 33 -1.54 -7.37 -15.49
CA ARG A 33 -2.68 -6.54 -15.09
C ARG A 33 -3.54 -7.27 -14.06
N LEU A 34 -4.21 -6.49 -13.23
CA LEU A 34 -5.29 -6.97 -12.37
C LEU A 34 -6.65 -6.67 -13.02
N PRO A 35 -7.63 -7.57 -12.96
CA PRO A 35 -8.97 -7.32 -13.50
C PRO A 35 -9.69 -6.18 -12.78
N ASP A 36 -10.54 -5.43 -13.49
CA ASP A 36 -11.33 -4.36 -12.88
C ASP A 36 -12.42 -4.86 -11.93
N ASP A 37 -12.83 -6.13 -12.01
CA ASP A 37 -13.93 -6.67 -11.22
C ASP A 37 -13.50 -7.35 -9.91
N LEU A 38 -12.23 -7.22 -9.50
CA LEU A 38 -11.73 -7.89 -8.29
C LEU A 38 -12.46 -7.47 -7.01
N GLY A 39 -12.76 -6.18 -6.84
CA GLY A 39 -13.48 -5.69 -5.66
C GLY A 39 -14.89 -6.27 -5.53
N GLN A 40 -15.57 -6.50 -6.66
CA GLN A 40 -16.89 -7.13 -6.68
C GLN A 40 -16.81 -8.66 -6.60
N ALA A 41 -15.80 -9.27 -7.23
CA ALA A 41 -15.65 -10.71 -7.23
C ALA A 41 -15.26 -11.25 -5.85
N TRP A 42 -14.46 -10.49 -5.10
CA TRP A 42 -13.96 -10.87 -3.78
C TRP A 42 -14.33 -9.81 -2.74
N ASP A 43 -15.61 -9.43 -2.72
CA ASP A 43 -16.21 -8.43 -1.82
C ASP A 43 -16.12 -8.79 -0.33
N HIS A 44 -15.97 -10.07 0.00
CA HIS A 44 -15.73 -10.55 1.37
C HIS A 44 -14.25 -10.63 1.76
N ALA A 45 -13.33 -10.31 0.86
CA ALA A 45 -11.91 -10.37 1.17
C ALA A 45 -11.50 -9.23 2.10
N PHE A 46 -10.75 -9.59 3.13
CA PHE A 46 -10.14 -8.67 4.08
C PHE A 46 -8.73 -8.26 3.64
N THR A 47 -8.05 -9.11 2.89
CA THR A 47 -6.64 -8.90 2.51
C THR A 47 -6.37 -9.34 1.08
N PHE A 48 -5.68 -8.48 0.33
CA PHE A 48 -5.13 -8.79 -0.98
C PHE A 48 -3.61 -8.69 -0.98
N PHE A 49 -2.95 -9.74 -1.43
CA PHE A 49 -1.51 -9.78 -1.71
C PHE A 49 -1.29 -10.14 -3.17
N PHE A 50 -0.85 -9.16 -3.97
CA PHE A 50 -0.39 -9.35 -5.34
C PHE A 50 1.09 -8.94 -5.37
N GLU A 51 1.97 -9.91 -5.23
CA GLU A 51 3.40 -9.65 -5.02
C GLU A 51 4.26 -10.39 -6.06
N LEU A 52 5.51 -9.93 -6.21
CA LEU A 52 6.53 -10.61 -7.03
C LEU A 52 6.03 -10.90 -8.46
N SER A 53 5.37 -9.92 -9.06
CA SER A 53 4.87 -9.98 -10.43
C SER A 53 5.46 -8.83 -11.25
N PRO A 54 6.68 -9.00 -11.81
CA PRO A 54 7.43 -7.89 -12.43
C PRO A 54 6.73 -7.23 -13.62
N GLY A 55 5.78 -7.94 -14.25
CA GLY A 55 4.98 -7.42 -15.35
C GLY A 55 3.84 -6.50 -14.92
N LEU A 56 3.46 -6.48 -13.64
CA LEU A 56 2.34 -5.69 -13.13
C LEU A 56 2.81 -4.24 -12.91
N LYS A 57 2.49 -3.38 -13.88
CA LYS A 57 2.98 -2.00 -13.93
C LYS A 57 1.96 -0.94 -13.52
N GLU A 58 0.69 -1.29 -13.51
CA GLU A 58 -0.41 -0.37 -13.27
C GLU A 58 -1.48 -1.00 -12.39
N LEU A 59 -2.22 -0.14 -11.69
CA LEU A 59 -3.40 -0.53 -10.92
C LEU A 59 -4.66 -0.37 -11.77
N PRO A 60 -5.66 -1.25 -11.62
CA PRO A 60 -6.94 -1.08 -12.28
C PRO A 60 -7.67 0.15 -11.74
N ALA A 61 -8.53 0.76 -12.55
CA ALA A 61 -9.29 1.95 -12.15
C ALA A 61 -10.21 1.67 -10.94
N SER A 62 -10.63 0.41 -10.77
CA SER A 62 -11.51 -0.06 -9.69
C SER A 62 -10.80 -0.33 -8.37
N VAL A 63 -9.52 0.01 -8.20
CA VAL A 63 -8.81 -0.15 -6.92
C VAL A 63 -9.49 0.60 -5.77
N SER A 64 -10.26 1.65 -6.07
CA SER A 64 -11.10 2.37 -5.10
C SER A 64 -12.27 1.56 -4.56
N GLU A 65 -12.70 0.52 -5.27
CA GLU A 65 -13.83 -0.32 -4.90
C GLU A 65 -13.42 -1.44 -3.95
N TRP A 66 -12.12 -1.67 -3.76
CA TRP A 66 -11.61 -2.77 -2.95
C TRP A 66 -11.79 -2.48 -1.47
N GLN A 67 -12.72 -3.18 -0.82
CA GLN A 67 -13.02 -3.05 0.61
C GLN A 67 -12.10 -3.91 1.49
N VAL A 68 -10.81 -3.91 1.19
CA VAL A 68 -9.80 -4.66 1.96
C VAL A 68 -9.23 -3.80 3.08
N SER A 69 -8.81 -4.43 4.18
CA SER A 69 -8.05 -3.77 5.24
C SER A 69 -6.57 -3.71 4.95
N ALA A 70 -6.02 -4.76 4.32
CA ALA A 70 -4.60 -4.83 3.99
C ALA A 70 -4.40 -5.11 2.50
N LEU A 71 -3.58 -4.30 1.85
CA LEU A 71 -3.23 -4.44 0.45
C LEU A 71 -1.70 -4.43 0.28
N SER A 72 -1.15 -5.54 -0.20
CA SER A 72 0.25 -5.60 -0.63
C SER A 72 0.33 -5.71 -2.15
N LEU A 73 1.10 -4.78 -2.71
CA LEU A 73 1.49 -4.69 -4.11
C LEU A 73 3.02 -4.71 -4.24
N SER A 74 3.71 -5.26 -3.23
CA SER A 74 5.16 -5.23 -3.10
C SER A 74 5.86 -6.02 -4.22
N SER A 75 7.05 -5.54 -4.59
CA SER A 75 7.94 -6.22 -5.54
C SER A 75 7.29 -6.51 -6.90
N ASN A 76 6.53 -5.55 -7.42
CA ASN A 76 5.99 -5.58 -8.77
C ASN A 76 6.76 -4.57 -9.66
N GLY A 77 6.20 -4.21 -10.81
CA GLY A 77 6.76 -3.23 -11.74
C GLY A 77 6.04 -1.89 -11.72
N ILE A 78 5.36 -1.51 -10.63
CA ILE A 78 4.50 -0.32 -10.61
C ILE A 78 5.36 0.94 -10.67
N GLU A 79 5.25 1.68 -11.77
CA GLU A 79 6.08 2.88 -12.02
C GLU A 79 5.40 4.18 -11.53
N PHE A 80 4.07 4.23 -11.60
CA PHE A 80 3.29 5.41 -11.20
C PHE A 80 1.93 5.03 -10.62
N ILE A 81 1.46 5.84 -9.67
CA ILE A 81 0.09 5.81 -9.17
C ILE A 81 -0.59 7.09 -9.69
N PRO A 82 -1.61 6.99 -10.58
CA PRO A 82 -2.25 8.15 -11.16
C PRO A 82 -2.75 9.18 -10.13
N LYS A 83 -2.68 10.46 -10.50
CA LYS A 83 -3.24 11.53 -9.68
C LYS A 83 -4.75 11.32 -9.52
N GLY A 84 -5.22 11.21 -8.29
CA GLY A 84 -6.62 10.94 -7.98
C GLY A 84 -6.95 9.45 -7.77
N THR A 85 -5.99 8.54 -7.89
CA THR A 85 -6.18 7.16 -7.42
C THR A 85 -6.53 7.19 -5.94
N ARG A 86 -7.72 6.68 -5.61
CA ARG A 86 -8.21 6.51 -4.25
C ARG A 86 -8.29 5.01 -3.99
N PHE A 87 -7.83 4.55 -2.84
CA PHE A 87 -8.10 3.17 -2.40
C PHE A 87 -9.41 3.13 -1.63
N GLY A 88 -9.92 1.92 -1.35
CA GLY A 88 -11.08 1.78 -0.48
C GLY A 88 -10.84 2.39 0.91
N ASP A 89 -11.89 2.95 1.50
CA ASP A 89 -11.82 3.64 2.80
C ASP A 89 -11.41 2.71 3.95
N SER A 90 -11.57 1.40 3.78
CA SER A 90 -11.18 0.37 4.74
C SER A 90 -9.68 0.10 4.81
N VAL A 91 -8.88 0.54 3.81
CA VAL A 91 -7.47 0.20 3.72
C VAL A 91 -6.70 0.85 4.87
N SER A 92 -6.17 0.01 5.77
CA SER A 92 -5.38 0.42 6.92
C SER A 92 -3.87 0.22 6.72
N ALA A 93 -3.49 -0.76 5.89
CA ALA A 93 -2.10 -1.04 5.54
C ALA A 93 -1.93 -1.18 4.02
N LEU A 94 -1.00 -0.41 3.46
CA LEU A 94 -0.65 -0.42 2.04
C LEU A 94 0.85 -0.69 1.86
N SER A 95 1.22 -1.74 1.13
CA SER A 95 2.61 -1.98 0.73
C SER A 95 2.79 -1.76 -0.77
N LEU A 96 3.70 -0.84 -1.10
CA LEU A 96 4.20 -0.51 -2.44
C LEU A 96 5.70 -0.77 -2.55
N GLY A 97 6.32 -1.33 -1.50
CA GLY A 97 7.76 -1.52 -1.43
C GLY A 97 8.32 -2.28 -2.64
N PHE A 98 9.58 -2.00 -2.96
CA PHE A 98 10.32 -2.62 -4.06
C PHE A 98 9.62 -2.48 -5.42
N ASN A 99 8.89 -1.39 -5.62
CA ASN A 99 8.41 -0.94 -6.93
C ASN A 99 9.14 0.35 -7.33
N PRO A 100 9.33 0.64 -8.63
CA PRO A 100 9.92 1.90 -9.11
C PRO A 100 8.96 3.11 -9.00
N VAL A 101 8.10 3.14 -7.99
CA VAL A 101 7.15 4.23 -7.75
C VAL A 101 7.92 5.48 -7.35
N ARG A 102 7.67 6.60 -8.04
CA ARG A 102 8.35 7.90 -7.78
C ARG A 102 7.58 8.85 -6.88
N SER A 103 6.27 8.64 -6.75
CA SER A 103 5.40 9.51 -5.98
C SER A 103 4.14 8.79 -5.53
N ILE A 104 3.65 9.14 -4.35
CA ILE A 104 2.33 8.77 -3.85
C ILE A 104 1.40 10.00 -3.97
N PRO A 105 0.16 9.86 -4.49
CA PRO A 105 -0.78 10.98 -4.53
C PRO A 105 -1.34 11.31 -3.13
N SER A 106 -1.72 12.58 -2.91
CA SER A 106 -2.26 13.05 -1.62
C SER A 106 -3.51 12.29 -1.18
N SER A 107 -4.29 11.78 -2.13
CA SER A 107 -5.47 10.94 -1.90
C SER A 107 -5.18 9.68 -1.07
N ILE A 108 -3.95 9.14 -1.11
CA ILE A 108 -3.54 8.02 -0.23
C ILE A 108 -3.35 8.52 1.20
N MET A 109 -2.73 9.69 1.38
CA MET A 109 -2.51 10.30 2.70
C MET A 109 -3.82 10.75 3.37
N GLU A 110 -4.87 10.94 2.58
CA GLU A 110 -6.22 11.31 3.04
C GLU A 110 -7.11 10.10 3.37
N LEU A 111 -6.62 8.87 3.22
CA LEU A 111 -7.39 7.67 3.56
C LEU A 111 -7.66 7.62 5.08
N PRO A 112 -8.94 7.44 5.49
CA PRO A 112 -9.35 7.60 6.87
C PRO A 112 -8.83 6.48 7.78
N SER A 113 -8.78 5.25 7.26
CA SER A 113 -8.30 4.09 8.01
C SER A 113 -6.81 3.81 7.85
N LEU A 114 -6.12 4.48 6.92
CA LEU A 114 -4.72 4.20 6.60
C LEU A 114 -3.81 4.66 7.75
N THR A 115 -3.07 3.71 8.30
CA THR A 115 -2.10 3.91 9.40
C THR A 115 -0.69 3.49 9.02
N PHE A 116 -0.54 2.63 8.01
CA PHE A 116 0.77 2.09 7.62
C PHE A 116 0.98 2.10 6.10
N ILE A 117 2.14 2.59 5.68
CA ILE A 117 2.61 2.56 4.30
C ILE A 117 4.01 1.94 4.28
N ASP A 118 4.19 0.91 3.48
CA ASP A 118 5.50 0.38 3.13
C ASP A 118 5.90 0.88 1.74
N ALA A 119 6.93 1.72 1.70
CA ALA A 119 7.53 2.35 0.53
C ALA A 119 9.05 2.06 0.46
N ARG A 120 9.52 1.01 1.12
CA ARG A 120 10.95 0.63 1.10
C ARG A 120 11.41 0.30 -0.30
N GLY A 121 12.63 0.69 -0.67
CA GLY A 121 13.20 0.42 -1.98
C GLY A 121 12.35 0.94 -3.14
N THR A 122 11.65 2.05 -2.94
CA THR A 122 10.95 2.79 -4.00
C THR A 122 11.75 4.02 -4.41
N ASP A 123 11.36 4.66 -5.52
CA ASP A 123 11.99 5.90 -6.01
C ASP A 123 11.32 7.17 -5.45
N ILE A 124 10.60 7.07 -4.32
CA ILE A 124 9.88 8.18 -3.71
C ILE A 124 10.86 9.16 -3.08
N SER A 125 10.80 10.43 -3.50
CA SER A 125 11.64 11.51 -2.96
C SER A 125 10.99 12.32 -1.84
N GLU A 126 9.65 12.33 -1.78
CA GLU A 126 8.88 13.08 -0.79
C GLU A 126 7.45 12.52 -0.67
N LEU A 127 6.84 12.73 0.50
CA LEU A 127 5.41 12.47 0.71
C LEU A 127 4.60 13.74 0.40
N PRO A 128 3.40 13.61 -0.20
CA PRO A 128 2.54 14.76 -0.40
C PRO A 128 2.05 15.28 0.95
N ALA A 129 1.98 16.61 1.11
CA ALA A 129 1.25 17.20 2.22
C ALA A 129 -0.24 16.82 2.09
N PRO A 130 -0.93 16.47 3.19
CA PRO A 130 -2.37 16.29 3.15
C PRO A 130 -3.03 17.59 2.67
N THR A 131 -3.94 17.51 1.70
CA THR A 131 -4.62 18.72 1.26
C THR A 131 -5.52 19.21 2.39
N SER A 132 -5.11 20.29 3.05
CA SER A 132 -5.88 20.89 4.15
C SER A 132 -7.05 21.67 3.54
N ILE A 133 -8.11 20.99 3.12
CA ILE A 133 -9.37 21.64 2.74
C ILE A 133 -10.23 21.74 4.00
N GLY A 134 -10.19 22.91 4.65
CA GLY A 134 -11.16 23.26 5.71
C GLY A 134 -10.64 24.18 6.81
N GLN A 135 -10.26 25.42 6.47
CA GLN A 135 -10.45 26.50 7.44
C GLN A 135 -11.96 26.73 7.59
N GLY A 136 -12.54 26.17 8.63
CA GLY A 136 -13.87 26.49 9.13
C GLY A 136 -13.77 26.69 10.63
N SER A 137 -13.66 27.95 11.06
CA SER A 137 -13.72 28.32 12.47
C SER A 137 -15.08 27.92 13.06
N SER A 138 -15.13 26.85 13.86
CA SER A 138 -16.22 26.65 14.83
C SER A 138 -15.84 25.62 15.90
N SER A 139 -15.62 26.15 17.10
CA SER A 139 -16.02 25.62 18.41
C SER A 139 -16.47 24.15 18.50
N GLY A 140 -15.75 23.37 19.29
CA GLY A 140 -16.31 22.31 20.13
C GLY A 140 -16.95 21.13 19.40
N GLY A 141 -16.13 20.27 18.82
CA GLY A 141 -16.50 18.91 18.42
C GLY A 141 -15.24 18.06 18.44
N ASP A 142 -15.36 16.82 18.92
CA ASP A 142 -14.36 15.76 18.83
C ASP A 142 -14.02 15.50 17.35
N GLY A 143 -13.18 16.37 16.79
CA GLY A 143 -12.75 16.32 15.41
C GLY A 143 -11.80 15.15 15.28
N GLY A 144 -12.36 13.99 14.90
CA GLY A 144 -11.64 12.72 14.77
C GLY A 144 -10.29 12.92 14.11
N MET A 145 -9.25 12.92 14.94
CA MET A 145 -7.88 13.06 14.48
C MET A 145 -7.59 11.82 13.63
N THR A 146 -7.31 12.00 12.35
CA THR A 146 -6.85 10.87 11.52
C THR A 146 -5.61 10.29 12.21
N PRO A 147 -5.55 8.96 12.43
CA PRO A 147 -4.43 8.37 13.15
C PRO A 147 -3.12 8.68 12.43
N PRO A 148 -2.02 8.90 13.19
CA PRO A 148 -0.72 9.16 12.59
C PRO A 148 -0.33 8.02 11.66
N LYS A 149 0.22 8.38 10.50
CA LYS A 149 0.63 7.42 9.48
C LYS A 149 2.09 7.06 9.67
N VAL A 150 2.42 5.78 9.75
CA VAL A 150 3.80 5.27 9.73
C VAL A 150 4.17 4.93 8.30
N VAL A 151 5.32 5.45 7.85
CA VAL A 151 5.84 5.21 6.50
C VAL A 151 7.24 4.60 6.60
N GLU A 152 7.36 3.35 6.18
CA GLU A 152 8.65 2.68 6.04
C GLU A 152 9.22 3.00 4.65
N ALA A 153 10.33 3.75 4.58
CA ALA A 153 10.85 4.28 3.32
C ALA A 153 12.36 4.04 3.13
N ALA A 154 12.95 3.13 3.91
CA ALA A 154 14.35 2.75 3.77
C ALA A 154 14.71 2.39 2.32
N GLY A 155 15.85 2.90 1.84
CA GLY A 155 16.30 2.70 0.46
C GLY A 155 15.58 3.55 -0.60
N SER A 156 14.77 4.53 -0.18
CA SER A 156 14.21 5.55 -1.10
C SER A 156 15.00 6.86 -1.08
N PRO A 157 14.97 7.66 -2.16
CA PRO A 157 15.60 8.99 -2.19
C PRO A 157 15.12 9.95 -1.07
N MET A 158 13.90 9.76 -0.57
CA MET A 158 13.39 10.51 0.59
C MET A 158 14.27 10.32 1.82
N CYS A 159 14.65 9.07 2.10
CA CYS A 159 15.49 8.74 3.24
C CYS A 159 16.95 9.17 3.04
N GLU A 160 17.46 9.13 1.80
CA GLU A 160 18.79 9.68 1.49
C GLU A 160 18.88 11.17 1.84
N ARG A 161 17.82 11.94 1.61
CA ARG A 161 17.76 13.37 1.98
C ARG A 161 17.66 13.58 3.49
N MET A 162 16.85 12.78 4.18
CA MET A 162 16.67 12.91 5.64
C MET A 162 17.93 12.54 6.42
N LEU A 163 18.79 11.69 5.86
CA LEU A 163 20.07 11.30 6.46
C LEU A 163 21.21 12.31 6.15
N GLN A 164 20.96 13.33 5.34
CA GLN A 164 21.95 14.40 5.11
C GLN A 164 22.02 15.35 6.31
N PRO A 165 23.21 15.86 6.66
CA PRO A 165 23.32 16.87 7.70
C PRO A 165 22.49 18.12 7.32
N PRO A 166 21.81 18.76 8.30
CA PRO A 166 20.97 19.92 8.02
C PRO A 166 21.80 21.02 7.35
N ALA A 167 21.24 21.66 6.32
CA ALA A 167 21.88 22.78 5.67
C ALA A 167 22.12 23.91 6.71
N PRO A 168 23.24 24.64 6.65
CA PRO A 168 23.50 25.72 7.60
C PRO A 168 22.43 26.81 7.48
N GLY A 169 21.56 26.91 8.48
CA GLY A 169 20.51 27.93 8.56
C GLY A 169 19.08 27.43 8.83
N GLU A 170 18.83 26.11 8.85
CA GLU A 170 17.50 25.58 9.17
C GLU A 170 17.28 25.49 10.69
N SER A 171 16.56 26.46 11.25
CA SER A 171 16.02 26.38 12.61
C SER A 171 14.77 25.51 12.59
N GLY A 172 14.84 24.32 13.19
CA GLY A 172 13.72 23.39 13.36
C GLY A 172 12.68 23.95 14.33
N GLY A 173 11.68 24.64 13.80
CA GLY A 173 10.42 24.91 14.49
C GLY A 173 9.30 24.18 13.77
N GLY A 174 8.59 23.28 14.44
CA GLY A 174 7.44 22.63 13.84
C GLY A 174 6.88 21.52 14.70
N SER A 175 5.56 21.56 14.89
CA SER A 175 4.71 20.58 15.55
C SER A 175 5.04 19.12 15.26
N GLU A 176 4.69 18.26 16.22
CA GLU A 176 4.77 16.79 16.12
C GLU A 176 4.19 16.30 14.78
N PRO A 177 4.95 15.49 14.02
CA PRO A 177 4.56 15.15 12.66
C PRO A 177 3.35 14.22 12.66
N GLN A 178 2.32 14.57 11.87
CA GLN A 178 1.16 13.71 11.59
C GLN A 178 1.54 12.41 10.85
N THR A 179 2.81 12.28 10.43
CA THR A 179 3.35 11.15 9.69
C THR A 179 4.76 10.85 10.17
N ILE A 180 4.98 9.63 10.65
CA ILE A 180 6.28 9.14 11.12
C ILE A 180 6.95 8.43 9.95
N VAL A 181 8.13 8.90 9.53
CA VAL A 181 8.91 8.29 8.44
C VAL A 181 10.09 7.53 9.03
N ASN A 182 10.14 6.23 8.75
CA ASN A 182 11.20 5.33 9.17
C ASN A 182 12.13 5.06 7.99
N CYS A 183 13.42 5.37 8.19
CA CYS A 183 14.47 5.25 7.17
C CYS A 183 15.50 4.15 7.47
N GLU A 184 15.34 3.45 8.59
CA GLU A 184 16.26 2.38 8.99
C GLU A 184 15.97 1.09 8.20
N ASP A 185 17.04 0.44 7.71
CA ASP A 185 16.94 -0.80 6.94
C ASP A 185 16.47 -1.98 7.83
N PRO A 186 15.37 -2.67 7.49
CA PRO A 186 14.90 -3.85 8.20
C PRO A 186 15.79 -5.09 8.06
N LEU A 187 16.88 -5.09 7.28
CA LEU A 187 17.90 -6.14 7.42
C LEU A 187 18.53 -6.16 8.83
N THR A 188 18.44 -5.04 9.58
CA THR A 188 18.78 -4.95 11.01
C THR A 188 17.58 -5.10 11.96
N VAL A 189 16.35 -4.95 11.49
CA VAL A 189 15.11 -5.08 12.29
C VAL A 189 14.24 -6.20 11.73
N ARG A 190 14.50 -7.41 12.25
CA ARG A 190 13.67 -8.64 12.19
C ARG A 190 12.37 -8.52 11.37
N THR A 191 12.37 -9.19 10.22
CA THR A 191 11.23 -9.92 9.63
C THR A 191 9.83 -9.41 9.97
N TRP A 192 9.10 -8.93 8.95
CA TRP A 192 7.65 -9.07 8.92
C TRP A 192 7.28 -10.56 8.79
N TYR A 193 7.42 -11.29 9.89
CA TYR A 193 6.69 -12.51 10.20
C TYR A 193 5.96 -12.27 11.53
N PRO A 194 4.80 -11.57 11.50
CA PRO A 194 3.75 -11.91 12.45
C PRO A 194 2.36 -11.91 11.81
N LEU A 195 2.15 -12.62 10.69
CA LEU A 195 0.79 -13.05 10.27
C LEU A 195 0.72 -14.49 9.73
N SER A 196 1.83 -15.25 9.72
CA SER A 196 1.81 -16.64 9.21
C SER A 196 1.57 -17.71 10.28
N GLN A 197 1.40 -17.37 11.56
CA GLN A 197 1.30 -18.40 12.61
C GLN A 197 -0.10 -18.97 12.86
N SER A 198 -1.15 -18.58 12.11
CA SER A 198 -2.47 -19.20 12.35
C SER A 198 -3.41 -19.35 11.16
N PHE A 199 -2.96 -19.15 9.91
CA PHE A 199 -3.82 -19.44 8.76
C PHE A 199 -3.36 -20.73 8.08
N LYS A 200 -4.09 -21.81 8.35
CA LYS A 200 -4.02 -23.05 7.56
C LYS A 200 -4.44 -22.70 6.12
N TYR A 201 -3.47 -22.62 5.22
CA TYR A 201 -3.70 -22.34 3.82
C TYR A 201 -4.35 -23.55 3.13
N PHE A 202 -5.47 -23.32 2.44
CA PHE A 202 -5.94 -24.26 1.43
C PHE A 202 -5.27 -23.89 0.10
N ALA A 203 -4.33 -24.73 -0.35
CA ALA A 203 -3.70 -24.59 -1.65
C ALA A 203 -4.67 -25.13 -2.71
N MET A 204 -5.00 -24.32 -3.72
CA MET A 204 -5.48 -24.85 -4.99
C MET A 204 -4.24 -25.02 -5.86
N THR A 205 -3.69 -26.23 -5.89
CA THR A 205 -2.73 -26.63 -6.90
C THR A 205 -3.50 -26.83 -8.20
N SER A 206 -3.16 -26.06 -9.24
CA SER A 206 -3.60 -26.38 -10.59
C SER A 206 -2.79 -27.59 -11.08
N GLU A 207 -3.46 -28.72 -11.23
CA GLU A 207 -3.02 -29.81 -12.12
C GLU A 207 -3.25 -29.41 -13.59
#